data_AF-A0A359LSY1-F1
#
_entry.id   AF-A0A359LSY1-F1
#
_cell.length_a   1.000
_cell.length_b   1.000
_cell.length_c   1.000
_cell.angle_alpha   90.00
_cell.angle_beta   90.00
_cell.angle_gamma   90.00
#
_symmetry.space_group_name_H-M   'P 1'
#
loop_
_entity.id
_entity.type
_entity.pdbx_description
1 polymer ?
#
loop_
_entity_poly.entity_id
_entity_poly.type
_entity_poly.pdbx_seq_one_letter_code
_entity_poly.pdbx_strand_id
1 'polypeptide(L)'
;MAKHVFLSGHGGWKPGQGYTTVPRGCRIHFYTHFAKNLITGMEHKILDGSYNTIDHTVEEYKSCPNLRLSHQEDSWTQKSQAKLATRGDPNCILLPSPPTGFSLAELFQEWNDSQLPGVEFHWLACQTLGLKQVGGRQFGLNAGDFSHASGSPGRYRIKDVGGKFTWI
;
A
#
# COMPACT_ATOMS: atom_id res chain seq x y z
N MET A 1 18.65 -0.54 15.21
CA MET A 1 17.47 -1.24 14.67
C MET A 1 16.89 -0.39 13.57
N ALA A 2 16.35 -1.02 12.52
CA ALA A 2 15.71 -0.26 11.44
C ALA A 2 14.38 0.34 11.91
N LYS A 3 14.03 1.53 11.43
CA LYS A 3 12.72 2.16 11.67
C LYS A 3 11.76 1.75 10.56
N HIS A 4 10.61 1.19 10.91
CA HIS A 4 9.58 0.78 9.96
C HIS A 4 8.51 1.85 9.85
N VAL A 5 8.26 2.31 8.62
CA VAL A 5 7.37 3.46 8.37
C VAL A 5 6.27 3.00 7.43
N PHE A 6 5.07 2.84 7.98
CA PHE A 6 3.92 2.36 7.25
C PHE A 6 3.16 3.54 6.64
N LEU A 7 3.15 3.60 5.30
CA LEU A 7 2.45 4.59 4.49
C LEU A 7 1.04 4.06 4.20
N SER A 8 0.07 4.45 5.03
CA SER A 8 -1.33 4.00 4.97
C SER A 8 -2.20 5.10 4.37
N GLY A 9 -3.02 4.74 3.37
CA GLY A 9 -3.81 5.71 2.64
C GLY A 9 -4.41 5.21 1.34
N HIS A 10 -4.96 6.16 0.58
CA HIS A 10 -5.21 5.96 -0.83
C HIS A 10 -3.94 6.26 -1.61
N GLY A 11 -3.54 5.34 -2.48
CA GLY A 11 -2.25 5.39 -3.13
C GLY A 11 -2.39 5.25 -4.63
N GLY A 12 -1.57 5.95 -5.41
CA GLY A 12 -1.57 5.74 -6.85
C GLY A 12 -0.42 6.41 -7.56
N TRP A 13 -0.20 5.98 -8.80
CA TRP A 13 0.78 6.59 -9.69
C TRP A 13 0.20 6.75 -11.09
N LYS A 14 0.54 7.87 -11.74
CA LYS A 14 0.26 8.17 -13.14
C LYS A 14 1.58 8.46 -13.85
N PRO A 15 1.73 8.13 -15.15
CA PRO A 15 2.96 8.37 -15.89
C PRO A 15 3.52 9.81 -15.78
N GLY A 16 2.64 10.82 -15.78
CA GLY A 16 3.04 12.22 -15.63
C GLY A 16 3.60 12.61 -14.26
N GLN A 17 3.53 11.74 -13.25
CA GLN A 17 4.12 11.99 -11.92
C GLN A 17 5.60 11.63 -11.84
N GLY A 18 6.14 10.94 -12.86
CA GLY A 18 7.55 10.62 -12.97
C GLY A 18 8.03 9.58 -11.95
N TYR A 19 9.33 9.59 -11.69
CA TYR A 19 10.02 8.66 -10.80
C TYR A 19 10.77 9.43 -9.72
N THR A 20 11.01 8.79 -8.59
CA THR A 20 11.86 9.29 -7.52
C THR A 20 12.92 8.25 -7.17
N THR A 21 14.00 8.67 -6.53
CA THR A 21 15.09 7.79 -6.12
C THR A 21 15.01 7.52 -4.63
N VAL A 22 15.07 6.25 -4.24
CA VAL A 22 15.08 5.87 -2.82
C VAL A 22 16.35 6.43 -2.15
N PRO A 23 16.25 7.13 -1.01
CA PRO A 23 17.39 7.72 -0.34
C PRO A 23 18.42 6.69 0.14
N ARG A 24 19.61 7.19 0.49
CA ARG A 24 20.68 6.39 1.11
C ARG A 24 20.18 5.72 2.40
N GLY A 25 20.56 4.47 2.60
CA GLY A 25 20.25 3.70 3.80
C GLY A 25 18.77 3.39 3.99
N CYS A 26 17.95 3.62 2.94
CA CYS A 26 16.52 3.38 2.95
C CYS A 26 16.15 2.27 1.96
N ARG A 27 14.99 1.67 2.18
CA ARG A 27 14.31 0.85 1.18
C ARG A 27 12.80 1.04 1.28
N ILE A 28 12.10 0.72 0.19
CA ILE A 28 10.64 0.71 0.16
C ILE A 28 10.12 -0.65 -0.24
N HIS A 29 9.15 -1.15 0.53
CA HIS A 29 8.49 -2.42 0.34
C HIS A 29 7.09 -2.23 -0.25
N PHE A 30 6.80 -3.05 -1.26
CA PHE A 30 5.50 -3.18 -1.87
C PHE A 30 4.96 -4.58 -1.61
N TYR A 31 3.71 -4.65 -1.16
CA TYR A 31 3.05 -5.92 -0.84
C TYR A 31 2.19 -6.44 -1.99
N THR A 32 2.10 -5.68 -3.08
CA THR A 32 1.36 -6.03 -4.29
C THR A 32 2.08 -5.51 -5.51
N HIS A 33 1.94 -6.22 -6.62
CA HIS A 33 2.55 -5.85 -7.90
C HIS A 33 2.06 -4.46 -8.34
N PHE A 34 2.97 -3.48 -8.34
CA PHE A 34 2.71 -2.07 -8.65
C PHE A 34 1.69 -1.35 -7.76
N ALA A 35 1.56 -1.73 -6.48
CA ALA A 35 0.68 -1.04 -5.54
C ALA A 35 -0.79 -0.97 -6.00
N LYS A 36 -1.24 -1.93 -6.81
CA LYS A 36 -2.57 -1.90 -7.45
C LYS A 36 -3.67 -1.96 -6.42
N ASN A 37 -3.77 -3.04 -5.65
CA ASN A 37 -4.72 -3.18 -4.56
C ASN A 37 -4.23 -4.18 -3.53
N LEU A 38 -4.12 -3.73 -2.27
CA LEU A 38 -4.08 -4.63 -1.14
C LEU A 38 -5.40 -5.41 -1.08
N ILE A 39 -5.31 -6.72 -0.82
CA ILE A 39 -6.50 -7.53 -0.56
C ILE A 39 -7.20 -6.99 0.70
N THR A 40 -8.53 -7.08 0.78
CA THR A 40 -9.30 -6.62 1.95
C THR A 40 -8.71 -7.13 3.27
N GLY A 41 -8.37 -6.19 4.17
CA GLY A 41 -7.80 -6.47 5.48
C GLY A 41 -6.30 -6.83 5.50
N MET A 42 -5.63 -6.87 4.35
CA MET A 42 -4.19 -7.14 4.26
C MET A 42 -3.35 -6.05 4.94
N GLU A 43 -3.77 -4.78 4.86
CA GLU A 43 -3.14 -3.69 5.60
C GLU A 43 -3.09 -3.99 7.10
N HIS A 44 -4.23 -4.35 7.71
CA HIS A 44 -4.28 -4.67 9.13
C HIS A 44 -3.37 -5.83 9.50
N LYS A 45 -3.29 -6.86 8.64
CA LYS A 45 -2.39 -8.00 8.85
C LYS A 45 -0.90 -7.63 8.74
N ILE A 46 -0.57 -6.68 7.87
CA ILE A 46 0.80 -6.16 7.78
C ILE A 46 1.15 -5.34 9.02
N LEU A 47 0.21 -4.50 9.48
CA LEU A 47 0.39 -3.65 10.65
C LEU A 47 0.52 -4.48 11.94
N ASP A 48 -0.34 -5.48 12.14
CA ASP A 48 -0.28 -6.38 13.31
C ASP A 48 0.82 -7.46 13.20
N GLY A 49 1.49 -7.56 12.04
CA GLY A 49 2.61 -8.46 11.81
C GLY A 49 2.22 -9.89 11.41
N SER A 50 0.93 -10.22 11.32
CA SER A 50 0.46 -11.54 10.87
C SER A 50 0.65 -11.80 9.37
N TYR A 51 1.00 -10.78 8.58
CA TYR A 51 1.38 -10.90 7.18
C TYR A 51 2.66 -10.10 6.87
N ASN A 52 3.67 -10.76 6.31
CA ASN A 52 4.99 -10.17 6.07
C ASN A 52 5.57 -10.49 4.68
N THR A 53 4.78 -11.09 3.78
CA THR A 53 5.25 -11.43 2.43
C THR A 53 5.31 -10.17 1.57
N ILE A 54 6.53 -9.72 1.28
CA ILE A 54 6.82 -8.59 0.41
C ILE A 54 6.86 -9.10 -1.04
N ASP A 55 6.17 -8.40 -1.94
CA ASP A 55 6.16 -8.71 -3.38
C ASP A 55 7.39 -8.11 -4.06
N HIS A 56 7.71 -6.87 -3.74
CA HIS A 56 8.85 -6.17 -4.32
C HIS A 56 9.49 -5.20 -3.33
N THR A 57 10.82 -5.12 -3.34
CA THR A 57 11.59 -4.14 -2.58
C THR A 57 12.41 -3.30 -3.55
N VAL A 58 12.37 -1.98 -3.37
CA VAL A 58 13.27 -1.06 -4.06
C VAL A 58 14.29 -0.55 -3.03
N GLU A 59 15.55 -0.93 -3.24
CA GLU A 59 16.68 -0.59 -2.36
C GLU A 59 17.18 0.85 -2.60
N GLU A 60 18.08 1.31 -1.73
CA GLU A 60 18.71 2.63 -1.82
C GLU A 60 19.28 2.94 -3.21
N TYR A 61 19.22 4.22 -3.59
CA TYR A 61 19.67 4.76 -4.88
C TYR A 61 18.99 4.19 -6.12
N LYS A 62 18.01 3.28 -5.96
CA LYS A 62 17.19 2.80 -7.08
C LYS A 62 15.99 3.70 -7.26
N SER A 63 15.57 3.83 -8.52
CA SER A 63 14.38 4.61 -8.86
C SER A 63 13.10 3.78 -8.69
N CYS A 64 12.07 4.40 -8.16
CA CYS A 64 10.71 3.86 -8.10
C CYS A 64 9.70 4.88 -8.65
N PRO A 65 8.49 4.44 -9.07
CA PRO A 65 7.44 5.38 -9.44
C PRO A 65 7.18 6.37 -8.31
N ASN A 66 7.05 7.66 -8.63
CA ASN A 66 6.77 8.70 -7.64
C ASN A 66 5.31 8.64 -7.18
N LEU A 67 4.98 7.63 -6.39
CA LEU A 67 3.63 7.35 -5.92
C LEU A 67 3.12 8.50 -5.06
N ARG A 68 1.82 8.79 -5.18
CA ARG A 68 1.12 9.78 -4.36
C ARG A 68 0.26 9.08 -3.33
N LEU A 69 0.47 9.44 -2.06
CA LEU A 69 -0.39 9.11 -0.96
C LEU A 69 -1.41 10.24 -0.79
N SER A 70 -2.68 9.89 -0.78
CA SER A 70 -3.82 10.79 -0.62
C SER A 70 -4.51 10.50 0.71
N HIS A 71 -5.18 11.52 1.23
CA HIS A 71 -5.91 11.46 2.49
C HIS A 71 -6.85 10.26 2.55
N GLN A 72 -6.89 9.61 3.70
CA GLN A 72 -7.86 8.57 4.05
C GLN A 72 -8.72 9.06 5.21
N GLU A 73 -9.91 8.50 5.36
CA GLU A 73 -10.82 8.84 6.45
C GLU A 73 -10.16 8.66 7.83
N ASP A 74 -10.41 9.56 8.77
CA ASP A 74 -9.86 9.50 10.13
C ASP A 74 -10.18 8.18 10.83
N SER A 75 -11.39 7.66 10.60
CA SER A 75 -11.82 6.38 11.17
C SER A 75 -10.98 5.19 10.67
N TRP A 76 -10.44 5.27 9.45
CA TRP A 76 -9.49 4.30 8.93
C TRP A 76 -8.15 4.46 9.62
N THR A 77 -7.61 5.68 9.67
CA THR A 77 -6.33 5.97 10.34
C THR A 77 -6.32 5.49 11.78
N GLN A 78 -7.39 5.73 12.54
CA GLN A 78 -7.54 5.26 13.92
C GLN A 78 -7.49 3.73 14.03
N LYS A 79 -8.15 3.01 13.11
CA LYS A 79 -8.11 1.53 13.08
C LYS A 79 -6.71 1.01 12.76
N SER A 80 -6.03 1.62 11.78
CA SER A 80 -4.66 1.25 11.42
C SER A 80 -3.68 1.53 12.56
N GLN A 81 -3.83 2.65 13.27
CA GLN A 81 -3.05 2.96 14.48
C GLN A 81 -3.27 1.93 15.59
N ALA A 82 -4.53 1.59 15.87
CA ALA A 82 -4.86 0.58 16.87
C ALA A 82 -4.27 -0.79 16.50
N LYS A 83 -4.24 -1.14 15.21
CA LYS A 83 -3.60 -2.38 14.72
C LYS A 83 -2.08 -2.35 14.82
N LEU A 84 -1.45 -1.22 14.52
CA LEU A 84 0.00 -1.12 14.68
C LEU A 84 0.40 -1.21 16.16
N ALA A 85 -0.40 -0.63 17.06
CA ALA A 85 -0.15 -0.67 18.50
C ALA A 85 -0.14 -2.10 19.06
N THR A 86 -0.90 -3.04 18.49
CA THR A 86 -0.86 -4.45 18.95
C THR A 86 0.47 -5.15 18.67
N ARG A 87 1.30 -4.59 17.77
CA ARG A 87 2.64 -5.11 17.47
C ARG A 87 3.64 -4.88 18.60
N GLY A 88 3.43 -3.84 19.41
CA GLY A 88 4.29 -3.51 20.56
C GLY A 88 5.74 -3.11 20.21
N ASP A 89 6.02 -2.80 18.94
CA ASP A 89 7.36 -2.42 18.47
C ASP A 89 7.49 -0.88 18.37
N PRO A 90 8.33 -0.24 19.21
CA PRO A 90 8.51 1.21 19.18
C PRO A 90 9.23 1.73 17.93
N ASN A 91 9.83 0.85 17.11
CA ASN A 91 10.46 1.24 15.85
C ASN A 91 9.46 1.33 14.68
N CYS A 92 8.20 0.95 14.91
CA CYS A 92 7.15 0.97 13.91
C CYS A 92 6.31 2.26 14.02
N ILE A 93 6.21 3.02 12.93
CA ILE A 93 5.47 4.27 12.85
C ILE A 93 4.44 4.16 11.72
N LEU A 94 3.19 4.52 12.00
CA LEU A 94 2.19 4.76 10.95
C LEU A 94 2.29 6.22 10.54
N LEU A 95 2.58 6.49 9.28
CA LEU A 95 2.55 7.84 8.72
C LEU A 95 1.24 8.04 7.95
N PRO A 96 0.24 8.72 8.53
CA PRO A 96 -1.00 9.01 7.82
C PRO A 96 -0.76 10.07 6.75
N SER A 97 -1.53 10.01 5.66
CA SER A 97 -1.54 11.08 4.67
C SER A 97 -2.17 12.36 5.24
N PRO A 98 -1.55 13.54 5.07
CA PRO A 98 -2.21 14.81 5.33
C PRO A 98 -3.38 15.03 4.34
N PRO A 99 -4.28 16.00 4.61
CA PRO A 99 -5.43 16.29 3.74
C PRO A 99 -5.07 16.56 2.27
N THR A 100 -3.94 17.20 2.03
CA THR A 100 -3.43 17.52 0.68
C THR A 100 -2.76 16.33 -0.02
N GLY A 101 -2.45 15.27 0.74
CA GLY A 101 -1.57 14.20 0.30
C GLY A 101 -0.12 14.65 0.13
N PHE A 102 0.73 13.69 -0.21
CA PHE A 102 2.13 13.91 -0.60
C PHE A 102 2.58 12.81 -1.58
N SER A 103 3.66 13.06 -2.28
CA SER A 103 4.37 12.11 -3.14
C SER A 103 5.57 11.52 -2.41
N LEU A 104 6.07 10.37 -2.89
CA LEU A 104 7.29 9.78 -2.36
C LEU A 104 8.49 10.74 -2.50
N ALA A 105 8.57 11.52 -3.57
CA ALA A 105 9.59 12.55 -3.74
C ALA A 105 9.53 13.62 -2.64
N GLU A 106 8.33 14.12 -2.30
CA GLU A 106 8.16 15.09 -1.21
C GLU A 106 8.53 14.47 0.15
N LEU A 107 8.08 13.24 0.42
CA LEU A 107 8.44 12.50 1.63
C LEU A 107 9.95 12.31 1.78
N PHE A 108 10.63 11.90 0.70
CA PHE A 108 12.07 11.66 0.68
C PHE A 108 12.89 12.95 0.78
N GLN A 109 12.32 14.10 0.39
CA GLN A 109 12.95 15.41 0.58
C GLN A 109 12.78 15.93 2.01
N GLU A 110 11.62 15.71 2.62
CA GLU A 110 11.32 16.16 3.99
C GLU A 110 12.15 15.38 5.02
N TRP A 111 12.34 14.08 4.79
CA TRP A 111 13.25 13.28 5.61
C TRP A 111 14.68 13.47 5.12
N ASN A 112 15.44 14.29 5.83
CA ASN A 112 16.82 14.59 5.50
C ASN A 112 17.80 13.45 5.89
N ASP A 113 19.05 13.56 5.43
CA ASP A 113 20.12 12.56 5.64
C ASP A 113 20.41 12.21 7.12
N SER A 114 19.97 13.03 8.09
CA SER A 114 20.13 12.75 9.52
C SER A 114 19.04 11.86 10.13
N GLN A 115 17.89 11.72 9.46
CA GLN A 115 16.75 10.92 9.93
C GLN A 115 16.57 9.59 9.18
N LEU A 116 17.20 9.47 8.01
CA LEU A 116 17.00 8.37 7.06
C LEU A 116 17.82 7.08 7.26
N PRO A 117 19.02 7.04 7.86
CA PRO A 117 19.80 5.81 7.89
C PRO A 117 19.04 4.68 8.60
N GLY A 118 18.74 3.60 7.88
CA GLY A 118 18.05 2.42 8.40
C GLY A 118 16.52 2.55 8.43
N VAL A 119 15.92 3.34 7.55
CA VAL A 119 14.46 3.44 7.42
C VAL A 119 13.94 2.44 6.38
N GLU A 120 12.90 1.69 6.74
CA GLU A 120 12.15 0.81 5.85
C GLU A 120 10.75 1.36 5.65
N PHE A 121 10.47 1.86 4.45
CA PHE A 121 9.14 2.33 4.08
C PHE A 121 8.28 1.13 3.66
N HIS A 122 7.05 1.08 4.15
CA HIS A 122 6.08 0.05 3.81
C HIS A 122 4.89 0.72 3.12
N TRP A 123 4.78 0.54 1.81
CA TRP A 123 3.68 1.11 1.04
C TRP A 123 2.41 0.27 1.20
N LEU A 124 1.48 0.76 2.03
CA LEU A 124 0.20 0.10 2.31
C LEU A 124 -0.98 0.77 1.60
N ALA A 125 -0.71 1.66 0.65
CA ALA A 125 -1.74 2.43 -0.01
C ALA A 125 -2.20 1.77 -1.32
N CYS A 126 -3.50 1.84 -1.59
CA CYS A 126 -4.11 1.15 -2.74
C CYS A 126 -4.81 2.12 -3.70
N GLN A 127 -4.90 1.74 -4.97
CA GLN A 127 -5.63 2.49 -6.00
C GLN A 127 -7.15 2.22 -5.95
N THR A 128 -7.69 1.65 -4.88
CA THR A 128 -9.10 1.26 -4.78
C THR A 128 -10.05 2.37 -5.23
N LEU A 129 -9.79 3.64 -4.88
CA LEU A 129 -10.63 4.76 -5.34
C LEU A 129 -10.55 4.99 -6.86
N GLY A 130 -9.36 4.99 -7.44
CA GLY A 130 -9.17 5.14 -8.89
C GLY A 130 -9.72 3.94 -9.66
N LEU A 131 -9.57 2.73 -9.12
CA LEU A 131 -10.07 1.50 -9.72
C LEU A 131 -11.59 1.34 -9.60
N LYS A 132 -12.22 1.95 -8.59
CA LYS A 132 -13.70 2.10 -8.53
C LYS A 132 -14.22 3.03 -9.63
N GLN A 133 -13.47 4.06 -9.99
CA GLN A 133 -13.90 5.06 -10.99
C GLN A 133 -13.81 4.58 -12.44
N VAL A 134 -12.86 3.70 -12.77
CA VAL A 134 -12.70 3.18 -14.16
C VAL A 134 -13.80 2.20 -14.59
N GLY A 135 -14.79 1.93 -13.74
CA GLY A 135 -16.00 1.21 -14.15
C GLY A 135 -15.76 -0.24 -14.56
N GLY A 136 -14.70 -0.92 -14.11
CA GLY A 136 -14.52 -2.34 -14.41
C GLY A 136 -15.65 -3.22 -13.88
N ARG A 137 -16.36 -2.75 -12.84
CA ARG A 137 -17.52 -3.42 -12.22
C ARG A 137 -18.66 -3.72 -13.21
N GLN A 138 -18.95 -2.83 -14.17
CA GLN A 138 -19.99 -3.06 -15.19
C GLN A 138 -19.58 -4.13 -16.21
N PHE A 139 -18.31 -4.55 -16.22
CA PHE A 139 -17.77 -5.60 -17.10
C PHE A 139 -17.28 -6.83 -16.33
N GLY A 140 -17.66 -7.00 -15.05
CA GLY A 140 -17.21 -8.13 -14.22
C GLY A 140 -15.75 -8.04 -13.74
N LEU A 141 -15.11 -6.87 -13.91
CA LEU A 141 -13.70 -6.60 -13.58
C LEU A 141 -13.58 -5.69 -12.33
N ASN A 142 -13.82 -6.22 -11.14
CA ASN A 142 -13.38 -5.63 -9.87
C ASN A 142 -11.86 -5.79 -9.64
N ALA A 143 -11.05 -4.89 -10.17
CA ALA A 143 -9.59 -4.89 -10.00
C ALA A 143 -9.07 -4.96 -8.54
N GLY A 144 -9.94 -4.95 -7.51
CA GLY A 144 -9.60 -5.08 -6.10
C GLY A 144 -9.94 -6.40 -5.42
N ASP A 145 -10.50 -7.41 -6.09
CA ASP A 145 -10.91 -8.64 -5.37
C ASP A 145 -11.10 -9.83 -6.33
N PHE A 146 -10.12 -10.73 -6.54
CA PHE A 146 -10.34 -11.90 -7.44
C PHE A 146 -9.51 -13.16 -7.19
N SER A 147 -10.17 -14.32 -7.26
CA SER A 147 -9.55 -15.59 -7.68
C SER A 147 -10.15 -16.09 -9.01
N HIS A 148 -9.31 -16.69 -9.86
CA HIS A 148 -9.62 -17.11 -11.24
C HIS A 148 -9.57 -18.65 -11.38
N ALA A 149 -10.38 -19.24 -12.26
CA ALA A 149 -10.38 -20.67 -12.55
C ALA A 149 -9.65 -20.99 -13.87
N SER A 150 -8.65 -21.87 -13.84
CA SER A 150 -7.92 -22.27 -15.04
C SER A 150 -8.80 -23.14 -15.95
N GLY A 151 -9.16 -22.61 -17.13
CA GLY A 151 -9.90 -23.34 -18.17
C GLY A 151 -11.24 -22.72 -18.59
N SER A 152 -11.63 -21.55 -18.08
CA SER A 152 -12.83 -20.83 -18.54
C SER A 152 -12.50 -19.36 -18.82
N PRO A 153 -12.75 -18.85 -20.04
CA PRO A 153 -12.56 -17.43 -20.34
C PRO A 153 -13.44 -16.57 -19.42
N GLY A 154 -12.82 -15.71 -18.60
CA GLY A 154 -13.48 -14.58 -17.94
C GLY A 154 -14.44 -14.87 -16.79
N ARG A 155 -14.31 -16.01 -16.08
CA ARG A 155 -15.06 -16.25 -14.83
C ARG A 155 -14.20 -15.97 -13.61
N TYR A 156 -14.63 -15.03 -12.78
CA TYR A 156 -13.94 -14.65 -11.55
C TYR A 156 -14.77 -15.10 -10.34
N ARG A 157 -14.15 -15.24 -9.17
CA ARG A 157 -14.89 -15.44 -7.93
C ARG A 157 -14.31 -14.61 -6.81
N ILE A 158 -15.20 -13.99 -6.04
CA ILE A 158 -14.89 -13.20 -4.86
C ILE A 158 -15.14 -14.04 -3.62
N LYS A 159 -14.34 -13.81 -2.57
CA LYS A 159 -14.54 -14.44 -1.27
C LYS A 159 -15.26 -13.44 -0.37
N ASP A 160 -16.45 -13.79 0.10
CA ASP A 160 -17.20 -12.91 0.99
C ASP A 160 -16.62 -12.88 2.42
N VAL A 161 -17.14 -11.97 3.25
CA VAL A 161 -16.72 -11.76 4.65
C VAL A 161 -17.00 -13.00 5.52
N GLY A 162 -17.86 -13.92 5.08
CA GLY A 162 -18.15 -15.21 5.73
C GLY A 162 -17.26 -16.36 5.25
N GLY A 163 -16.35 -16.13 4.30
CA GLY A 163 -15.42 -17.12 3.77
C GLY A 163 -15.95 -17.97 2.61
N LYS A 164 -17.17 -17.70 2.11
CA LYS A 164 -17.76 -18.40 0.96
C LYS A 164 -17.34 -17.74 -0.35
N PHE A 165 -17.06 -18.55 -1.37
CA PHE A 165 -16.73 -18.05 -2.71
C PHE A 165 -17.99 -17.90 -3.57
N THR A 166 -18.13 -16.74 -4.22
CA THR A 166 -19.25 -16.42 -5.13
C THR A 166 -18.68 -16.03 -6.50
N TRP A 167 -19.22 -16.63 -7.57
CA TRP A 167 -18.80 -16.38 -8.96
C TRP A 167 -19.34 -15.05 -9.50
N ILE A 168 -18.55 -14.38 -10.34
CA ILE A 168 -18.90 -13.20 -11.12
C ILE A 168 -18.30 -13.28 -12.52
#